data_AF-A0AAP5D3J9-F1
#
_entry.id   AF-A0AAP5D3J9-F1
#
_cell.length_a   1.000
_cell.length_b   1.000
_cell.length_c   1.000
_cell.angle_alpha   90.00
_cell.angle_beta   90.00
_cell.angle_gamma   90.00
#
_symmetry.space_group_name_H-M   'P 1'
#
loop_
_entity.id
_entity.type
_entity.pdbx_description
1 polymer ?
#
loop_
_entity_poly.entity_id
_entity_poly.type
_entity_poly.pdbx_seq_one_letter_code
_entity_poly.pdbx_strand_id
1 'polypeptide(L)' 'MRRTFHDDGLREWEAYVSGGQPASATTARILFLCLTEPRERARCVSHESRDVASAERDLHRMADAELLELLGTARPLD' A
#
# COMPACT_ATOMS: atom_id res chain seq x y z
N MET A 1 -6.06 8.90 0.64
CA MET A 1 -5.08 9.15 1.73
C MET A 1 -3.73 8.52 1.38
N ARG A 2 -2.59 9.07 1.83
CA ARG A 2 -1.25 8.51 1.59
C ARG A 2 -0.34 8.59 2.82
N ARG A 3 0.60 7.66 2.93
CA ARG A 3 1.65 7.63 3.95
C ARG A 3 3.02 7.41 3.32
N THR A 4 4.06 7.97 3.92
CA THR A 4 5.45 7.68 3.55
C THR A 4 6.18 7.01 4.71
N PHE A 5 7.12 6.14 4.37
CA PHE A 5 7.97 5.41 5.32
C PHE A 5 9.28 5.00 4.62
N HIS A 6 10.29 4.60 5.40
CA HIS A 6 11.57 4.13 4.87
C HIS A 6 11.73 2.64 5.10
N ASP A 7 12.40 1.95 4.16
CA ASP A 7 12.88 0.59 4.37
C ASP A 7 14.29 0.53 4.97
N ASP A 8 14.74 -0.68 5.31
CA ASP A 8 16.08 -0.92 5.87
C ASP A 8 17.22 -0.45 4.94
N GLY A 9 16.94 -0.32 3.64
CA GLY A 9 17.84 0.19 2.62
C GLY A 9 17.80 1.71 2.46
N LEU A 10 17.11 2.43 3.36
CA LEU A 10 16.87 3.88 3.30
C LEU A 10 16.09 4.32 2.06
N ARG A 11 15.39 3.41 1.38
CA ARG A 11 14.50 3.78 0.28
C ARG A 11 13.19 4.32 0.85
N GLU A 12 12.73 5.45 0.31
CA GLU A 12 11.46 6.04 0.70
C GLU A 12 10.33 5.43 -0.13
N TRP A 13 9.29 4.99 0.56
CA TRP A 13 8.11 4.37 -0.05
C TRP A 13 6.86 5.19 0.27
N GLU A 14 6.00 5.39 -0.72
CA GLU A 14 4.64 5.91 -0.57
C GLU A 14 3.65 4.74 -0.56
N ALA A 15 2.87 4.61 0.51
CA ALA A 15 1.74 3.70 0.61
C ALA A 15 0.42 4.46 0.46
N TYR A 16 -0.48 3.97 -0.39
CA TYR A 16 -1.82 4.52 -0.56
C TYR A 16 -2.82 3.43 -0.96
N VAL A 17 -4.09 3.65 -0.63
CA VAL A 17 -5.17 2.72 -1.01
C VAL A 17 -5.62 3.02 -2.43
N SER A 18 -5.83 1.97 -3.21
CA SER A 18 -6.37 2.01 -4.57
C SER A 18 -7.38 0.90 -4.80
N GLY A 19 -8.39 1.19 -5.63
CA GLY A 19 -9.39 0.21 -6.07
C GLY A 19 -10.68 0.21 -5.24
N GLY A 20 -11.80 0.17 -5.95
CA GLY A 20 -13.17 -0.03 -5.44
C GLY A 20 -14.04 1.23 -5.51
N GLN A 21 -14.84 1.38 -6.57
CA GLN A 21 -16.08 2.16 -6.42
C GLN A 21 -16.94 1.45 -5.36
N PRO A 22 -17.73 2.17 -4.55
CA PRO A 22 -18.75 1.52 -3.73
C PRO A 22 -19.58 0.59 -4.63
N ALA A 23 -19.63 -0.71 -4.30
CA ALA A 23 -20.31 -1.78 -5.06
C ALA A 23 -19.61 -2.34 -6.32
N SER A 24 -18.32 -2.07 -6.58
CA SER A 24 -17.57 -2.86 -7.58
C SER A 24 -16.96 -4.12 -6.96
N ALA A 25 -16.87 -5.21 -7.74
CA ALA A 25 -16.20 -6.46 -7.32
C ALA A 25 -14.67 -6.30 -7.14
N THR A 26 -14.15 -5.08 -7.25
CA THR A 26 -12.72 -4.78 -7.19
C THR A 26 -12.32 -4.60 -5.73
N THR A 27 -11.69 -5.63 -5.17
CA THR A 27 -11.10 -5.61 -3.82
C THR A 27 -10.21 -4.39 -3.62
N ALA A 28 -10.42 -3.64 -2.54
CA ALA A 28 -9.51 -2.57 -2.10
C ALA A 28 -8.08 -3.11 -1.99
N ARG A 29 -7.10 -2.37 -2.51
CA ARG A 29 -5.67 -2.73 -2.49
C ARG A 29 -4.88 -1.62 -1.81
N ILE A 30 -3.78 -1.99 -1.17
CA ILE A 30 -2.73 -1.06 -0.77
C ILE A 30 -1.65 -1.13 -1.83
N LEU A 31 -1.32 0.02 -2.41
CA LEU A 31 -0.22 0.21 -3.36
C LEU A 31 0.98 0.80 -2.64
N PHE A 32 2.16 0.38 -3.08
CA PHE A 32 3.46 0.85 -2.62
C PHE A 32 4.26 1.36 -3.81
N LEU A 33 4.68 2.61 -3.78
CA LEU A 33 5.52 3.25 -4.80
C LEU A 33 6.86 3.64 -4.18
N CYS A 34 7.96 3.22 -4.79
CA CYS A 34 9.29 3.68 -4.38
C CYS A 34 9.52 5.10 -4.90
N LEU A 35 9.73 6.06 -4.00
CA LEU A 35 9.97 7.46 -4.33
C LEU A 35 11.45 7.74 -4.64
N THR A 36 12.36 7.05 -3.95
CA THR A 36 13.80 7.18 -4.17
C THR A 36 14.28 6.49 -5.45
N GLU A 37 13.59 5.43 -5.88
CA GLU A 37 13.89 4.71 -7.12
C GLU A 37 12.64 4.57 -8.00
N PRO A 38 12.29 5.60 -8.80
CA PRO A 38 11.08 5.60 -9.62
C PRO A 38 11.02 4.50 -10.71
N ARG A 39 12.14 3.83 -10.98
CA ARG A 39 12.22 2.69 -11.90
C ARG A 39 11.83 1.38 -11.23
N GLU A 40 11.80 1.32 -9.91
CA GLU A 40 11.31 0.15 -9.20
C GLU A 40 9.80 0.01 -9.43
N ARG A 41 9.36 -1.22 -9.74
CA ARG A 41 7.95 -1.49 -9.98
C ARG A 41 7.16 -1.23 -8.70
N ALA A 42 6.02 -0.55 -8.86
CA ALA A 42 5.04 -0.45 -7.79
C ALA A 42 4.65 -1.85 -7.31
N ARG A 43 4.35 -1.98 -6.02
CA ARG A 43 3.91 -3.24 -5.41
C ARG A 43 2.50 -3.09 -4.87
N CYS A 44 1.78 -4.19 -4.74
CA CYS A 44 0.41 -4.17 -4.25
C CYS A 44 0.09 -5.36 -3.32
N VAL A 45 -0.82 -5.12 -2.39
CA VAL A 45 -1.45 -6.14 -1.55
C VAL A 45 -2.96 -5.93 -1.57
N SER A 46 -3.73 -7.02 -1.54
CA SER A 46 -5.19 -6.94 -1.40
C SER A 46 -5.56 -6.74 0.07
N HIS A 47 -6.42 -5.77 0.35
CA HIS A 47 -6.94 -5.54 1.69
C HIS A 47 -8.14 -6.46 1.96
N GLU A 48 -8.20 -7.06 3.14
CA GLU A 48 -9.19 -8.08 3.48
C GLU A 48 -10.62 -7.55 3.50
N SER A 49 -10.81 -6.28 3.92
CA SER A 49 -12.13 -5.64 4.01
C SER A 49 -12.86 -5.51 2.66
N ARG A 50 -12.10 -5.51 1.54
CA ARG A 50 -12.57 -5.13 0.20
C ARG A 50 -13.26 -3.75 0.14
N ASP A 51 -13.10 -2.93 1.18
CA ASP A 51 -13.71 -1.61 1.33
C ASP A 51 -12.62 -0.54 1.47
N VAL A 52 -12.69 0.48 0.60
CA VAL A 52 -11.70 1.57 0.53
C VAL A 52 -11.64 2.35 1.83
N ALA A 53 -12.80 2.70 2.38
CA ALA A 53 -12.83 3.55 3.57
C ALA A 53 -12.22 2.83 4.78
N SER A 54 -12.44 1.52 4.91
CA SER A 54 -11.81 0.69 5.93
C SER A 54 -10.31 0.56 5.69
N ALA A 55 -9.90 0.24 4.45
CA ALA A 55 -8.49 0.15 4.10
C ALA A 55 -7.74 1.47 4.35
N GLU A 56 -8.35 2.63 4.08
CA GLU A 56 -7.73 3.94 4.34
C GLU A 56 -7.59 4.22 5.84
N ARG A 57 -8.61 3.86 6.64
CA ARG A 57 -8.53 3.99 8.10
C ARG A 57 -7.46 3.10 8.70
N ASP A 58 -7.34 1.88 8.20
CA ASP A 58 -6.37 0.91 8.70
C ASP A 58 -4.95 1.33 8.29
N LEU A 59 -4.75 1.71 7.02
CA LEU A 59 -3.48 2.27 6.53
C LEU A 59 -3.03 3.48 7.35
N HIS A 60 -3.96 4.34 7.77
CA HIS A 60 -3.64 5.51 8.59
C HIS A 60 -3.14 5.16 10.00
N ARG A 61 -3.60 4.03 10.56
CA ARG A 61 -3.26 3.61 11.92
C ARG A 61 -2.02 2.73 12.01
N MET A 62 -1.59 2.13 10.90
CA MET A 62 -0.40 1.29 10.85
C MET A 62 0.84 2.06 11.32
N ALA A 63 1.75 1.40 12.02
CA ALA A 63 3.10 1.88 12.27
C ALA A 63 4.00 1.59 11.05
N ASP A 64 5.17 2.22 10.99
CA ASP A 64 6.11 2.01 9.88
C ASP A 64 6.61 0.56 9.81
N ALA A 65 6.76 -0.09 10.96
CA ALA A 65 7.10 -1.52 11.03
C ALA A 65 6.03 -2.41 10.37
N GLU A 66 4.75 -2.12 10.59
CA GLU A 66 3.64 -2.85 9.96
C GLU A 66 3.60 -2.60 8.46
N LEU A 67 3.90 -1.38 8.00
CA LEU A 67 4.02 -1.05 6.58
C LEU A 67 5.17 -1.80 5.91
N LEU A 68 6.29 -1.99 6.62
CA LEU A 68 7.44 -2.76 6.14
C LEU A 68 7.12 -4.24 6.00
N GLU A 69 6.46 -4.83 7.00
CA GLU A 69 5.99 -6.21 6.93
C GLU A 69 5.03 -6.38 5.75
N LEU A 70 4.09 -5.44 5.57
CA LEU A 70 3.13 -5.48 4.48
C LEU A 70 3.80 -5.36 3.11
N LEU A 71 4.77 -4.45 2.96
CA LEU A 71 5.61 -4.29 1.77
C LEU A 71 6.36 -5.59 1.43
N GLY A 72 6.83 -6.32 2.45
CA GLY A 72 7.50 -7.62 2.29
C GLY A 72 6.61 -8.71 1.70
N THR A 73 5.29 -8.62 1.89
CA THR A 73 4.29 -9.53 1.30
C THR A 73 3.72 -9.05 -0.04
N ALA A 74 3.99 -7.78 -0.40
CA ALA A 74 3.43 -7.15 -1.58
C ALA A 74 4.03 -7.71 -2.87
N ARG A 75 3.17 -7.89 -3.88
CA ARG A 75 3.57 -8.39 -5.20
C ARG A 75 3.79 -7.23 -6.17
N PRO A 76 4.78 -7.30 -7.07
CA PRO A 76 4.92 -6.31 -8.14
C PRO A 76 3.60 -6.15 -8.91
N LEU A 77 3.25 -4.91 -9.26
CA LEU A 77 2.15 -4.60 -10.14
C LEU A 77 2.57 -4.99 -11.56
N ASP A 78 1.74 -5.80 -12.23
CA ASP A 78 1.96 -6.29 -13.60
C ASP A 78 1.81 -5.18 -14.65
#